data_AF-A0A4R6TLN9-F1
#
_entry.id   AF-A0A4R6TLN9-F1
#
_cell.length_a   1.000
_cell.length_b   1.000
_cell.length_c   1.000
_cell.angle_alpha   90.00
_cell.angle_beta   90.00
_cell.angle_gamma   90.00
#
_symmetry.space_group_name_H-M   'P 1'
#
loop_
_entity.id
_entity.type
_entity.pdbx_description
1 polymer ?
#
loop_
_entity_poly.entity_id
_entity_poly.type
_entity_poly.pdbx_seq_one_letter_code
_entity_poly.pdbx_strand_id
1 'polypeptide(L)'
;MNYLNINEDKLLPVVVELNTLLADYHLYYQKLRNFHWNILGKNFFDLHEKFEELYSDARIKIDEIAERILTLRYHPMSNYTEYLKTSNIEESARDLTDTQMVDEILEAHGILLKQMSKVISEADGIQDEGTIDLIGAYIRELEKTSWMLDAWNKKNEERLNSAELVK
;
A
#
# COMPACT_ATOMS: atom_id res chain seq x y z
N MET A 1 -18.88 -26.12 2.47
CA MET A 1 -19.84 -25.20 3.10
C MET A 1 -19.32 -23.80 2.90
N ASN A 2 -20.00 -23.03 2.06
CA ASN A 2 -19.69 -21.64 1.81
C ASN A 2 -20.39 -20.78 2.86
N TYR A 3 -19.71 -20.54 3.98
CA TYR A 3 -20.26 -19.82 5.13
C TYR A 3 -20.35 -18.30 4.92
N LEU A 4 -19.71 -17.79 3.86
CA LEU A 4 -19.73 -16.37 3.49
C LEU A 4 -20.86 -16.04 2.50
N ASN A 5 -21.52 -17.05 1.94
CA ASN A 5 -22.58 -16.87 0.93
C ASN A 5 -22.11 -16.10 -0.33
N ILE A 6 -20.81 -16.19 -0.68
CA ILE A 6 -20.22 -15.51 -1.85
C ILE A 6 -20.03 -16.52 -2.99
N ASN A 7 -20.37 -16.20 -4.23
CA ASN A 7 -20.19 -17.14 -5.34
C ASN A 7 -18.72 -17.57 -5.52
N GLU A 8 -18.41 -18.85 -5.27
CA GLU A 8 -17.03 -19.40 -5.29
C GLU A 8 -16.36 -19.26 -6.67
N ASP A 9 -17.10 -19.45 -7.76
CA ASP A 9 -16.57 -19.38 -9.13
C ASP A 9 -16.10 -17.96 -9.51
N LYS A 10 -16.54 -16.95 -8.73
CA LYS A 10 -16.19 -15.54 -8.94
C LYS A 10 -15.21 -14.98 -7.92
N LEU A 11 -14.73 -15.78 -6.96
CA LEU A 11 -13.74 -15.35 -5.96
C LEU A 11 -12.32 -15.26 -6.53
N LEU A 12 -12.01 -16.05 -7.55
CA LEU A 12 -10.65 -16.15 -8.07
C LEU A 12 -10.06 -14.80 -8.52
N PRO A 13 -10.78 -13.92 -9.25
CA PRO A 13 -10.28 -12.59 -9.58
C PRO A 13 -9.93 -11.75 -8.34
N VAL A 14 -10.78 -11.73 -7.31
CA VAL A 14 -10.52 -11.01 -6.05
C VAL A 14 -9.24 -11.52 -5.39
N VAL A 15 -9.09 -12.85 -5.32
CA VAL A 15 -7.93 -13.51 -4.73
C VAL A 15 -6.64 -13.23 -5.50
N VAL A 16 -6.72 -13.16 -6.83
CA VAL A 16 -5.57 -12.80 -7.68
C VAL A 16 -5.13 -11.37 -7.36
N GLU A 17 -6.05 -10.41 -7.35
CA GLU A 17 -5.70 -9.02 -7.08
C GLU A 17 -5.23 -8.80 -5.63
N LEU A 18 -5.77 -9.55 -4.66
CA LEU A 18 -5.29 -9.55 -3.27
C LEU A 18 -3.86 -10.12 -3.15
N ASN A 19 -3.51 -11.15 -3.90
CA ASN A 19 -2.14 -11.68 -3.91
C ASN A 19 -1.15 -10.72 -4.57
N THR A 20 -1.56 -10.01 -5.62
CA THR A 20 -0.74 -8.93 -6.18
C THR A 20 -0.56 -7.80 -5.17
N LEU A 21 -1.62 -7.40 -4.46
CA LEU A 21 -1.54 -6.40 -3.40
C LEU A 21 -0.63 -6.86 -2.24
N LEU A 22 -0.70 -8.14 -1.85
CA LEU A 22 0.17 -8.74 -0.83
C LEU A 22 1.65 -8.67 -1.26
N ALA A 23 1.95 -9.00 -2.52
CA ALA A 23 3.30 -8.86 -3.07
C ALA A 23 3.78 -7.40 -3.04
N ASP A 24 2.92 -6.45 -3.45
CA ASP A 24 3.21 -5.02 -3.41
C ASP A 24 3.54 -4.54 -2.00
N TYR A 25 2.75 -4.92 -1.00
CA TYR A 25 3.03 -4.56 0.39
C TYR A 25 4.33 -5.17 0.93
N HIS A 26 4.70 -6.39 0.51
CA HIS A 26 5.98 -6.98 0.90
C HIS A 26 7.18 -6.21 0.33
N LEU A 27 7.12 -5.81 -0.94
CA LEU A 27 8.16 -4.98 -1.58
C LEU A 27 8.21 -3.59 -0.96
N TYR A 28 7.05 -2.99 -0.71
CA TYR A 28 6.92 -1.70 -0.02
C TYR A 28 7.50 -1.75 1.41
N TYR A 29 7.18 -2.78 2.19
CA TYR A 29 7.74 -2.99 3.53
C TYR A 29 9.28 -3.04 3.50
N GLN A 30 9.86 -3.81 2.58
CA GLN A 30 11.31 -3.94 2.48
C GLN A 30 11.97 -2.64 1.96
N LYS A 31 11.29 -1.90 1.07
CA LYS A 31 11.70 -0.56 0.63
C LYS A 31 11.77 0.42 1.81
N LEU A 32 10.75 0.45 2.65
CA LEU A 32 10.72 1.31 3.84
C LEU A 32 11.82 0.94 4.86
N ARG A 33 12.08 -0.36 5.06
CA ARG A 33 13.22 -0.83 5.87
C ARG A 33 14.55 -0.36 5.31
N ASN A 34 14.75 -0.46 4.00
CA ASN A 34 15.93 0.06 3.32
C ASN A 34 16.12 1.55 3.60
N PHE A 35 15.07 2.37 3.46
CA PHE A 35 15.15 3.81 3.70
C PHE A 35 15.37 4.15 5.18
N HIS A 36 14.69 3.47 6.09
CA HIS A 36 14.90 3.61 7.53
C HIS A 36 16.37 3.37 7.94
N TRP A 37 17.03 2.37 7.35
CA TRP A 37 18.44 2.07 7.65
C TRP A 37 19.43 3.03 7.00
N ASN A 38 19.14 3.52 5.80
CA ASN A 38 20.13 4.22 4.97
C ASN A 38 19.90 5.74 4.87
N ILE A 39 18.87 6.29 5.50
CA ILE A 39 18.66 7.75 5.55
C ILE A 39 19.82 8.45 6.27
N LEU A 40 20.26 9.58 5.69
CA LEU A 40 21.32 10.44 6.22
C LEU A 40 20.89 11.91 6.09
N GLY A 41 21.57 12.80 6.81
CA GLY A 41 21.41 14.25 6.66
C GLY A 41 20.55 14.91 7.74
N LYS A 42 20.16 16.17 7.50
CA LYS A 42 19.52 17.02 8.51
C LYS A 42 18.13 16.53 8.92
N ASN A 43 17.46 15.82 8.03
CA ASN A 43 16.11 15.28 8.23
C ASN A 43 16.13 13.85 8.81
N PHE A 44 17.29 13.37 9.28
CA PHE A 44 17.46 12.00 9.76
C PHE A 44 16.43 11.62 10.83
N PHE A 45 16.29 12.41 11.90
CA PHE A 45 15.41 12.04 13.01
C PHE A 45 13.94 11.97 12.60
N ASP A 46 13.49 12.93 11.78
CA ASP A 46 12.10 12.98 11.32
C ASP A 46 11.77 11.80 10.40
N LEU A 47 12.63 11.54 9.41
CA LEU A 47 12.37 10.51 8.41
C LEU A 47 12.68 9.10 8.92
N HIS A 48 13.68 8.92 9.78
CA HIS A 48 13.99 7.61 10.35
C HIS A 48 12.81 7.07 11.15
N GLU A 49 12.21 7.89 12.02
CA GLU A 49 11.01 7.53 12.78
C GLU A 49 9.79 7.37 11.87
N LYS A 50 9.61 8.27 10.89
CA LYS A 50 8.50 8.16 9.93
C LYS A 50 8.56 6.87 9.11
N PHE A 51 9.72 6.46 8.61
CA PHE A 51 9.85 5.21 7.86
C PHE A 51 9.59 3.97 8.74
N GLU A 52 9.86 4.06 10.05
CA GLU A 52 9.50 3.02 11.01
C GLU A 52 7.99 2.90 11.25
N GLU A 53 7.32 4.04 11.41
CA GLU A 53 5.86 4.10 11.47
C GLU A 53 5.24 3.42 10.24
N LEU A 54 5.72 3.76 9.05
CA LEU A 54 5.23 3.22 7.78
C LEU A 54 5.49 1.72 7.65
N TYR A 55 6.68 1.21 7.96
CA TYR A 55 6.93 -0.23 7.80
C TYR A 55 6.16 -1.04 8.84
N SER A 56 5.90 -0.47 10.01
CA SER A 56 5.15 -1.14 11.08
C SER A 56 3.68 -1.28 10.70
N ASP A 57 3.11 -0.24 10.09
CA ASP A 57 1.78 -0.26 9.50
C ASP A 57 1.69 -1.24 8.32
N ALA A 58 2.64 -1.19 7.38
CA ALA A 58 2.71 -2.13 6.26
C ALA A 58 2.74 -3.59 6.73
N ARG A 59 3.46 -3.89 7.83
CA ARG A 59 3.53 -5.24 8.41
C ARG A 59 2.16 -5.73 8.90
N ILE A 60 1.33 -4.86 9.48
CA ILE A 60 -0.03 -5.21 9.91
C ILE A 60 -0.89 -5.50 8.68
N LYS A 61 -0.83 -4.64 7.67
CA LYS A 61 -1.60 -4.79 6.43
C LYS A 61 -1.25 -6.05 5.65
N ILE A 62 0.04 -6.44 5.62
CA ILE A 62 0.49 -7.72 5.04
C ILE A 62 -0.26 -8.90 5.66
N ASP A 63 -0.33 -8.94 6.99
CA ASP A 63 -0.95 -10.04 7.73
C ASP A 63 -2.46 -10.08 7.46
N GLU A 64 -3.14 -8.94 7.59
CA GLU A 64 -4.58 -8.83 7.36
C GLU A 64 -4.98 -9.18 5.91
N ILE A 65 -4.18 -8.82 4.91
CA ILE A 65 -4.41 -9.22 3.51
C ILE A 65 -4.23 -10.73 3.33
N ALA A 66 -3.17 -11.31 3.90
CA ALA A 66 -2.93 -12.75 3.81
C ALA A 66 -4.05 -13.56 4.50
N GLU A 67 -4.48 -13.12 5.68
CA GLU A 67 -5.60 -13.71 6.41
C GLU A 67 -6.93 -13.50 5.69
N ARG A 68 -7.09 -12.40 4.94
CA ARG A 68 -8.26 -12.20 4.08
C ARG A 68 -8.31 -13.23 2.96
N ILE A 69 -7.17 -13.52 2.31
CA ILE A 69 -7.08 -14.58 1.28
C ILE A 69 -7.44 -15.95 1.88
N LEU A 70 -6.97 -16.26 3.09
CA LEU A 70 -7.34 -17.48 3.82
C LEU A 70 -8.83 -17.53 4.18
N THR A 71 -9.40 -16.39 4.57
CA THR A 71 -10.83 -16.24 4.88
C THR A 71 -11.69 -16.60 3.66
N LEU A 72 -11.24 -16.19 2.47
CA LEU A 72 -11.81 -16.54 1.17
C LEU A 72 -11.53 -17.99 0.72
N ARG A 73 -10.82 -18.79 1.53
CA ARG A 73 -10.46 -20.20 1.29
C ARG A 73 -9.41 -20.44 0.20
N TYR A 74 -8.54 -19.47 -0.03
CA TYR A 74 -7.38 -19.62 -0.91
C TYR A 74 -6.08 -19.52 -0.13
N HIS A 75 -4.98 -19.96 -0.73
CA HIS A 75 -3.65 -19.83 -0.15
C HIS A 75 -3.03 -18.48 -0.54
N PRO A 76 -2.57 -17.66 0.41
CA PRO A 76 -1.76 -16.50 0.08
C PRO A 76 -0.39 -16.94 -0.44
N MET A 77 0.16 -16.16 -1.38
CA MET A 77 1.58 -16.23 -1.72
C MET A 77 2.40 -16.05 -0.45
N SER A 78 3.54 -16.77 -0.36
CA SER A 78 4.35 -16.77 0.86
C SER A 78 5.85 -16.81 0.60
N ASN A 79 6.29 -16.84 -0.66
CA ASN A 79 7.71 -16.91 -1.01
C ASN A 79 8.17 -15.62 -1.69
N TYR A 80 9.39 -15.17 -1.34
CA TYR A 80 9.98 -13.97 -1.94
C TYR A 80 10.11 -14.05 -3.46
N THR A 81 10.42 -15.22 -4.03
CA THR A 81 10.49 -15.40 -5.49
C THR A 81 9.15 -15.11 -6.17
N GLU A 82 8.03 -15.41 -5.51
CA GLU A 82 6.69 -15.13 -6.03
C GLU A 82 6.36 -13.65 -5.90
N TYR A 83 6.71 -13.04 -4.77
CA TYR A 83 6.52 -11.60 -4.57
C TYR A 83 7.31 -10.77 -5.58
N LEU A 84 8.59 -11.09 -5.80
CA LEU A 84 9.44 -10.40 -6.77
C LEU A 84 8.93 -10.52 -8.21
N LYS A 85 8.24 -11.62 -8.54
CA LYS A 85 7.65 -11.81 -9.88
C LYS A 85 6.32 -11.09 -10.04
N THR A 86 5.56 -10.94 -8.95
CA THR A 86 4.16 -10.52 -8.99
C THR A 86 3.98 -9.03 -8.68
N SER A 87 4.87 -8.47 -7.86
CA SER A 87 4.74 -7.09 -7.43
C SER A 87 4.89 -6.10 -8.59
N ASN A 88 4.10 -5.05 -8.53
CA ASN A 88 4.20 -3.82 -9.32
C ASN A 88 5.23 -2.83 -8.75
N ILE A 89 5.76 -3.06 -7.55
CA ILE A 89 6.74 -2.20 -6.89
C ILE A 89 8.13 -2.81 -7.04
N GLU A 90 9.06 -2.01 -7.54
CA GLU A 90 10.46 -2.41 -7.69
C GLU A 90 11.27 -2.13 -6.42
N GLU A 91 12.39 -2.85 -6.26
CA GLU A 91 13.37 -2.57 -5.22
C GLU A 91 14.02 -1.18 -5.43
N SER A 92 14.48 -0.57 -4.34
CA SER A 92 15.17 0.74 -4.39
C SER A 92 16.67 0.61 -4.26
N ALA A 93 17.38 1.58 -4.83
CA ALA A 93 18.75 1.85 -4.45
C ALA A 93 18.84 2.23 -2.94
N ARG A 94 20.01 2.04 -2.34
CA ARG A 94 20.25 2.32 -0.91
C ARG A 94 20.82 3.70 -0.64
N ASP A 95 21.34 4.37 -1.66
CA ASP A 95 22.13 5.61 -1.58
C ASP A 95 21.36 6.84 -2.10
N LEU A 96 20.05 6.85 -1.87
CA LEU A 96 19.16 7.95 -2.24
C LEU A 96 19.23 9.12 -1.24
N THR A 97 18.92 10.33 -1.72
CA THR A 97 18.68 11.48 -0.84
C THR A 97 17.35 11.36 -0.11
N ASP A 98 17.18 12.16 0.94
CA ASP A 98 15.93 12.26 1.71
C ASP A 98 14.68 12.53 0.84
N THR A 99 14.78 13.50 -0.06
CA THR A 99 13.74 13.86 -1.04
C THR A 99 13.46 12.73 -2.03
N GLN A 100 14.51 12.07 -2.55
CA GLN A 100 14.35 10.92 -3.45
C GLN A 100 13.67 9.72 -2.76
N MET A 101 14.00 9.45 -1.50
CA MET A 101 13.32 8.40 -0.73
C MET A 101 11.82 8.71 -0.58
N VAL A 102 11.46 9.96 -0.30
CA VAL A 102 10.05 10.37 -0.18
C VAL A 102 9.33 10.33 -1.53
N ASP A 103 9.98 10.74 -2.62
CA ASP A 103 9.44 10.61 -3.98
C ASP A 103 9.11 9.15 -4.32
N GLU A 104 10.04 8.23 -4.04
CA GLU A 104 9.82 6.80 -4.28
C GLU A 104 8.70 6.20 -3.40
N ILE A 105 8.53 6.69 -2.17
CA ILE A 105 7.40 6.30 -1.32
C ILE A 105 6.08 6.79 -1.92
N LEU A 106 6.02 8.03 -2.41
CA LEU A 106 4.81 8.58 -3.04
C LEU A 106 4.45 7.84 -4.33
N GLU A 107 5.44 7.44 -5.12
CA GLU A 107 5.23 6.58 -6.29
C GLU A 107 4.66 5.21 -5.87
N ALA A 108 5.26 4.58 -4.86
CA ALA A 108 4.77 3.32 -4.31
C ALA A 108 3.33 3.43 -3.77
N HIS A 109 2.98 4.55 -3.13
CA HIS A 109 1.60 4.80 -2.68
C HIS A 109 0.62 4.87 -3.85
N GLY A 110 0.99 5.53 -4.95
CA GLY A 110 0.17 5.57 -6.16
C GLY A 110 -0.07 4.18 -6.75
N ILE A 111 0.97 3.33 -6.75
CA ILE A 111 0.87 1.92 -7.19
C ILE A 111 -0.07 1.13 -6.27
N LEU A 112 0.11 1.23 -4.95
CA LEU A 112 -0.75 0.57 -3.96
C LEU A 112 -2.22 1.02 -4.09
N LEU A 113 -2.49 2.34 -4.20
CA LEU A 113 -3.84 2.87 -4.38
C LEU A 113 -4.51 2.35 -5.66
N LYS A 114 -3.75 2.27 -6.75
CA LYS A 114 -4.23 1.68 -8.00
C LYS A 114 -4.54 0.19 -7.84
N GLN A 115 -3.68 -0.56 -7.16
CA GLN A 115 -3.89 -1.99 -6.93
C GLN A 115 -5.08 -2.25 -6.00
N MET A 116 -5.22 -1.47 -4.92
CA MET A 116 -6.38 -1.50 -4.02
C MET A 116 -7.68 -1.18 -4.77
N SER A 117 -7.66 -0.23 -5.72
CA SER A 117 -8.84 0.07 -6.55
C SER A 117 -9.27 -1.11 -7.42
N LYS A 118 -8.33 -1.92 -7.93
CA LYS A 118 -8.67 -3.17 -8.65
C LYS A 118 -9.31 -4.19 -7.73
N VAL A 119 -8.76 -4.37 -6.52
CA VAL A 119 -9.34 -5.28 -5.52
C VAL A 119 -10.78 -4.88 -5.19
N ILE A 120 -11.04 -3.58 -4.97
CA ILE A 120 -12.41 -3.07 -4.75
C ILE A 120 -13.32 -3.39 -5.94
N SER A 121 -12.86 -3.15 -7.17
CA SER A 121 -13.66 -3.41 -8.37
C SER A 121 -14.07 -4.88 -8.50
N GLU A 122 -13.15 -5.81 -8.26
CA GLU A 122 -13.45 -7.24 -8.31
C GLU A 122 -14.34 -7.69 -7.14
N ALA A 123 -14.11 -7.15 -5.94
CA ALA A 123 -14.89 -7.46 -4.75
C ALA A 123 -16.33 -6.95 -4.84
N ASP A 124 -16.54 -5.75 -5.37
CA ASP A 124 -17.88 -5.16 -5.60
C ASP A 124 -18.70 -6.00 -6.57
N GLY A 125 -18.07 -6.52 -7.63
CA GLY A 125 -18.70 -7.40 -8.63
C GLY A 125 -19.31 -8.69 -8.06
N ILE A 126 -18.94 -9.06 -6.84
CA ILE A 126 -19.45 -10.24 -6.12
C ILE A 126 -20.04 -9.91 -4.74
N GLN A 127 -20.20 -8.64 -4.41
CA GLN A 127 -20.70 -8.16 -3.11
C GLN A 127 -19.86 -8.67 -1.92
N ASP A 128 -18.53 -8.74 -2.09
CA ASP A 128 -17.64 -9.09 -1.00
C ASP A 128 -17.37 -7.89 -0.07
N GLU A 129 -18.36 -7.58 0.76
CA GLU A 129 -18.35 -6.44 1.69
C GLU A 129 -17.15 -6.47 2.65
N GLY A 130 -16.68 -7.65 3.06
CA GLY A 130 -15.56 -7.79 3.97
C GLY A 130 -14.22 -7.37 3.35
N THR A 131 -14.00 -7.69 2.07
CA THR A 131 -12.83 -7.18 1.33
C THR A 131 -12.98 -5.69 1.04
N ILE A 132 -14.19 -5.24 0.69
CA ILE A 132 -14.47 -3.83 0.39
C ILE A 132 -14.18 -2.93 1.60
N ASP A 133 -14.63 -3.33 2.79
CA ASP A 133 -14.40 -2.57 4.03
C ASP A 133 -12.92 -2.50 4.39
N LEU A 134 -12.23 -3.64 4.40
CA LEU A 134 -10.80 -3.74 4.71
C LEU A 134 -9.96 -2.82 3.80
N ILE A 135 -10.15 -2.95 2.49
CA ILE A 135 -9.35 -2.20 1.50
C ILE A 135 -9.77 -0.73 1.45
N GLY A 136 -11.06 -0.43 1.65
CA GLY A 136 -11.55 0.95 1.76
C GLY A 136 -10.92 1.71 2.93
N ALA A 137 -10.73 1.05 4.08
CA ALA A 137 -10.02 1.63 5.21
C ALA A 137 -8.57 1.95 4.87
N TYR A 138 -7.86 1.05 4.19
CA TYR A 138 -6.46 1.24 3.80
C TYR A 138 -6.28 2.35 2.77
N ILE A 139 -7.17 2.46 1.78
CA ILE A 139 -7.14 3.56 0.80
C ILE A 139 -7.17 4.90 1.53
N ARG A 140 -8.15 5.09 2.42
CA ARG A 140 -8.32 6.34 3.18
C ARG A 140 -7.09 6.68 4.02
N GLU A 141 -6.50 5.68 4.67
CA GLU A 141 -5.28 5.86 5.47
C GLU A 141 -4.08 6.23 4.59
N LEU A 142 -3.87 5.50 3.49
CA LEU A 142 -2.73 5.70 2.60
C LEU A 142 -2.82 7.05 1.87
N GLU A 143 -4.01 7.49 1.45
CA GLU A 143 -4.24 8.82 0.88
C GLU A 143 -3.83 9.93 1.85
N LYS A 144 -4.22 9.80 3.13
CA LYS A 144 -3.86 10.75 4.18
C LYS A 144 -2.35 10.79 4.40
N THR A 145 -1.71 9.63 4.48
CA THR A 145 -0.24 9.54 4.62
C THR A 145 0.48 10.10 3.40
N SER A 146 -0.02 9.81 2.19
CA SER A 146 0.52 10.36 0.93
C SER A 146 0.48 11.88 0.93
N TRP A 147 -0.63 12.48 1.37
CA TRP A 147 -0.73 13.92 1.51
C TRP A 147 0.31 14.49 2.47
N MET A 148 0.54 13.86 3.63
CA MET A 148 1.53 14.33 4.60
C MET A 148 2.96 14.31 4.03
N LEU A 149 3.31 13.25 3.30
CA LEU A 149 4.62 13.11 2.65
C LEU A 149 4.79 14.09 1.48
N ASP A 150 3.76 14.24 0.65
CA ASP A 150 3.74 15.24 -0.44
C ASP A 150 3.91 16.66 0.14
N ALA A 151 3.22 16.97 1.23
CA ALA A 151 3.36 18.26 1.92
C ALA A 151 4.79 18.48 2.47
N TRP A 152 5.42 17.43 3.01
CA TRP A 152 6.81 17.48 3.47
C TRP A 152 7.80 17.73 2.33
N ASN A 153 7.54 17.15 1.15
CA ASN A 153 8.42 17.23 -0.02
C ASN A 153 8.31 18.55 -0.80
N LYS A 154 7.22 19.31 -0.59
CA LYS A 154 6.95 20.56 -1.28
C LYS A 154 7.74 21.75 -0.76
N LYS A 155 7.94 22.74 -1.63
CA LYS A 155 8.47 24.05 -1.23
C LYS A 155 7.38 24.87 -0.56
N ASN A 156 7.74 25.64 0.47
CA ASN A 156 6.83 26.52 1.23
C ASN A 156 6.05 27.55 0.38
N GLU A 157 6.48 27.80 -0.85
CA GLU A 157 5.87 28.75 -1.78
C GLU A 157 4.70 28.15 -2.56
N GLU A 158 4.54 26.82 -2.55
CA GLU A 158 3.42 26.13 -3.17
C GLU A 158 2.14 26.31 -2.33
N ARG A 159 1.07 26.78 -2.98
CA ARG A 159 -0.23 27.04 -2.33
C ARG A 159 -1.23 25.98 -2.74
N LEU A 160 -2.06 25.54 -1.79
CA LEU A 160 -3.26 24.76 -2.09
C LEU A 160 -4.21 25.60 -2.95
N ASN A 161 -4.98 24.93 -3.82
CA ASN A 161 -5.92 25.60 -4.68
C ASN A 161 -6.98 26.33 -3.84
N SER A 162 -7.06 27.65 -4.01
CA SER A 162 -8.00 28.53 -3.33
C SER A 162 -9.24 28.85 -4.16
N ALA A 163 -9.46 28.13 -5.27
CA ALA A 163 -10.67 28.26 -6.08
C ALA A 163 -11.91 28.20 -5.18
N GLU A 164 -12.72 29.25 -5.27
CA GLU A 164 -13.80 29.61 -4.36
C GLU A 164 -14.68 28.41 -3.97
N LEU A 165 -14.55 27.95 -2.72
CA LEU A 165 -15.48 27.00 -2.06
C LEU A 165 -16.86 27.64 -1.79
N VAL A 166 -17.20 28.73 -2.48
CA VAL A 166 -18.44 29.48 -2.34
C VAL A 166 -19.08 29.62 -3.72
N LYS A 167 -20.02 28.70 -3.99
CA LYS A 167 -21.23 29.01 -4.74
C LYS A 167 -22.42 28.44 -4.00
#